data_AF-A0AAX2ZK12-F1
#
_entry.id   AF-A0AAX2ZK12-F1
#
_cell.length_a   1.000
_cell.length_b   1.000
_cell.length_c   1.000
_cell.angle_alpha   90.00
_cell.angle_beta   90.00
_cell.angle_gamma   90.00
#
_symmetry.space_group_name_H-M   'P 1'
#
loop_
_entity.id
_entity.type
_entity.pdbx_description
1 polymer ?
#
loop_
_entity_poly.entity_id
_entity_poly.type
_entity_poly.pdbx_seq_one_letter_code
_entity_poly.pdbx_strand_id
1 'polypeptide(L)'
;MQNTNLKCNATNCAFNQRMECSAGAINIRGTEAVTTDGTTCSSYVDRNSNSFTNSVNSAKTNTYNISCEACKCAYNENKNCTAENVSIDANTASCDTFIRE
;
A
#
# COMPACT_ATOMS: atom_id res chain seq x y z
N MET A 1 -14.68 -2.99 -15.57
CA MET A 1 -14.49 -2.15 -14.38
C MET A 1 -13.62 -2.96 -13.43
N GLN A 2 -12.31 -2.74 -13.40
CA GLN A 2 -11.43 -3.48 -12.48
C GLN A 2 -11.53 -2.78 -11.12
N ASN A 3 -12.37 -3.32 -10.24
CA ASN A 3 -12.64 -2.75 -8.94
C ASN A 3 -11.72 -3.39 -7.89
N THR A 4 -10.44 -3.07 -7.97
CA THR A 4 -9.43 -3.69 -7.12
C THR A 4 -9.48 -3.10 -5.71
N ASN A 5 -9.81 -3.93 -4.72
CA ASN A 5 -10.00 -3.47 -3.36
C ASN A 5 -8.66 -3.46 -2.62
N LEU A 6 -8.16 -2.27 -2.35
CA LEU A 6 -7.00 -2.08 -1.50
C LEU A 6 -7.46 -1.93 -0.05
N LYS A 7 -7.21 -2.96 0.74
CA LYS A 7 -7.46 -2.96 2.17
C LYS A 7 -6.32 -2.28 2.90
N CYS A 8 -6.68 -1.34 3.75
CA CYS A 8 -5.76 -0.68 4.65
C CYS A 8 -6.07 -1.17 6.07
N ASN A 9 -5.31 -2.15 6.55
CA ASN A 9 -5.48 -2.63 7.92
C ASN A 9 -4.91 -1.63 8.95
N ALA A 10 -4.17 -0.65 8.44
CA ALA A 10 -3.60 0.44 9.17
C ALA A 10 -4.63 1.43 9.71
N THR A 11 -5.20 1.16 10.87
CA THR A 11 -6.16 2.05 11.55
C THR A 11 -5.55 3.41 11.90
N ASN A 12 -4.23 3.46 12.10
CA ASN A 12 -3.49 4.69 12.32
C ASN A 12 -3.00 5.36 11.02
N CYS A 13 -3.33 4.83 9.83
CA CYS A 13 -3.00 5.49 8.57
C CYS A 13 -3.96 6.66 8.32
N ALA A 14 -3.42 7.83 8.00
CA ALA A 14 -4.18 9.02 7.64
C ALA A 14 -5.05 8.82 6.38
N PHE A 15 -4.65 7.91 5.49
CA PHE A 15 -5.39 7.59 4.26
C PHE A 15 -6.36 6.42 4.43
N ASN A 16 -6.44 5.80 5.61
CA ASN A 16 -7.38 4.71 5.83
C ASN A 16 -8.81 5.25 6.00
N GLN A 17 -9.66 4.93 5.03
CA GLN A 17 -11.10 5.16 5.07
C GLN A 17 -11.83 3.83 5.26
N ARG A 18 -12.27 3.54 6.49
CA ARG A 18 -13.09 2.35 6.80
C ARG A 18 -12.45 1.01 6.38
N MET A 19 -11.14 0.87 6.58
CA MET A 19 -10.33 -0.28 6.13
C MET A 19 -10.05 -0.33 4.62
N GLU A 20 -10.33 0.74 3.88
CA GLU A 20 -9.91 0.94 2.48
C GLU A 20 -8.86 2.05 2.42
N CYS A 21 -7.82 1.90 1.59
CA CYS A 21 -6.85 2.98 1.44
C CYS A 21 -7.30 3.99 0.37
N SER A 22 -7.41 5.25 0.76
CA SER A 22 -7.71 6.38 -0.11
C SER A 22 -6.50 7.31 -0.26
N ALA A 23 -5.31 6.73 -0.44
CA ALA A 23 -4.06 7.46 -0.70
C ALA A 23 -3.97 7.98 -2.14
N GLY A 24 -4.84 7.49 -3.04
CA GLY A 24 -4.82 7.77 -4.48
C GLY A 24 -3.76 6.96 -5.20
N ALA A 25 -2.49 7.10 -4.79
CA ALA A 25 -1.37 6.33 -5.29
C ALA A 25 -0.52 5.75 -4.15
N ILE A 26 -0.14 4.49 -4.28
CA ILE A 26 0.71 3.80 -3.32
C ILE A 26 2.05 3.48 -3.94
N ASN A 27 3.11 3.75 -3.19
CA ASN A 27 4.43 3.24 -3.51
C ASN A 27 4.86 2.22 -2.47
N ILE A 28 5.11 0.99 -2.90
CA ILE A 28 5.70 -0.07 -2.09
C ILE A 28 7.19 -0.13 -2.41
N ARG A 29 8.01 0.23 -1.44
CA ARG A 29 9.45 0.03 -1.47
C ARG A 29 9.80 -1.36 -0.96
N GLY A 30 10.96 -1.85 -1.35
CA GLY A 30 11.43 -3.18 -0.96
C GLY A 30 12.21 -3.86 -2.08
N THR A 31 13.08 -3.14 -2.78
CA THR A 31 13.82 -3.66 -3.94
C THR A 31 14.60 -4.94 -3.61
N GLU A 32 15.12 -5.01 -2.40
CA GLU A 32 15.84 -6.18 -1.83
C GLU A 32 14.97 -7.00 -0.87
N ALA A 33 13.69 -6.65 -0.73
CA ALA A 33 12.76 -7.35 0.14
C ALA A 33 12.54 -8.77 -0.39
N VAL A 34 12.75 -9.75 0.48
CA VAL A 34 12.52 -11.17 0.21
C VAL A 34 11.17 -11.63 0.77
N THR A 35 10.62 -10.88 1.72
CA THR A 35 9.37 -11.16 2.44
C THR A 35 8.52 -9.88 2.54
N THR A 36 7.25 -10.03 2.89
CA THR A 36 6.31 -8.92 3.12
C THR A 36 6.89 -7.88 4.07
N ASP A 37 7.52 -8.32 5.16
CA ASP A 37 8.13 -7.47 6.20
C ASP A 37 9.27 -6.58 5.67
N GLY A 38 9.99 -7.04 4.64
CA GLY A 38 11.02 -6.25 3.97
C GLY A 38 10.45 -5.18 3.04
N THR A 39 9.15 -5.21 2.76
CA THR A 39 8.48 -4.17 1.97
C THR A 39 7.96 -3.06 2.88
N THR A 40 7.95 -1.83 2.37
CA THR A 40 7.46 -0.66 3.11
C THR A 40 6.65 0.23 2.19
N CYS A 41 5.41 0.53 2.58
CA CYS A 41 4.57 1.48 1.89
C CYS A 41 5.05 2.91 2.17
N SER A 42 5.72 3.52 1.19
CA SER A 42 6.17 4.91 1.29
C SER A 42 5.00 5.91 1.29
N SER A 43 3.80 5.48 0.87
CA SER A 43 2.58 6.28 0.94
C SER A 43 1.86 6.14 2.29
N TYR A 44 2.32 5.25 3.17
CA TYR A 44 1.79 5.16 4.52
C TYR A 44 2.12 6.45 5.27
N VAL A 45 1.08 7.10 5.79
CA VAL A 45 1.23 8.29 6.61
C VAL A 45 0.56 8.00 7.92
N ASP A 46 1.35 8.02 9.00
CA ASP A 46 0.84 7.84 10.34
C ASP A 46 0.06 9.09 10.77
N ARG A 47 -1.21 8.89 11.13
CA ARG A 47 -2.14 9.94 11.56
C ARG A 47 -1.69 10.59 12.87
N ASN A 48 -0.98 9.85 13.71
CA ASN A 48 -0.47 10.32 14.99
C ASN A 48 0.89 11.03 14.82
N SER A 49 1.70 10.61 13.84
CA SER A 49 3.05 11.12 13.62
C SER A 49 3.11 12.44 12.85
N ASN A 50 2.06 12.85 12.12
CA ASN A 50 2.19 14.03 11.25
C ASN A 50 0.95 14.94 11.28
N SER A 51 1.11 16.11 11.91
CA SER A 51 0.11 17.19 12.05
C SER A 51 -0.23 17.95 10.75
N PHE A 52 0.24 17.47 9.59
CA PHE A 52 0.08 18.13 8.28
C PHE A 52 -0.74 17.28 7.30
N THR A 53 -2.00 16.99 7.63
CA THR A 53 -2.92 16.22 6.75
C THR A 53 -4.07 17.07 6.17
N ASN A 54 -3.97 18.41 6.25
CA ASN A 54 -5.05 19.32 5.81
C ASN A 54 -5.40 19.25 4.31
N SER A 55 -4.63 18.53 3.48
CA SER A 55 -4.90 18.43 2.04
C SER A 55 -4.69 17.02 1.48
N VAL A 56 -4.93 15.97 2.27
CA VAL A 56 -4.92 14.60 1.75
C VAL A 56 -6.10 14.42 0.78
N ASN A 57 -5.82 14.55 -0.51
CA ASN A 57 -6.78 14.26 -1.57
C ASN A 57 -7.17 12.78 -1.44
N SER A 58 -8.34 12.53 -0.88
CA SER A 58 -8.86 11.19 -0.61
C SER A 58 -9.37 10.56 -1.90
N ALA A 59 -8.45 10.22 -2.79
CA ALA A 59 -8.78 9.49 -4.01
C ALA A 59 -8.74 7.99 -3.71
N LYS A 60 -9.70 7.24 -4.26
CA LYS A 60 -9.65 5.76 -4.19
C LYS A 60 -8.35 5.28 -4.81
N THR A 61 -7.61 4.51 -4.03
CA THR A 61 -6.40 3.87 -4.55
C THR A 61 -6.81 2.64 -5.33
N ASN A 62 -6.20 2.46 -6.48
CA ASN A 62 -6.37 1.27 -7.30
C ASN A 62 -5.02 0.62 -7.51
N THR A 63 -5.02 -0.67 -7.89
CA THR A 63 -3.78 -1.43 -8.11
C THR A 63 -2.91 -0.90 -9.24
N TYR A 64 -3.51 -0.25 -10.24
CA TYR A 64 -2.76 0.47 -11.28
C TYR A 64 -2.03 1.73 -10.75
N ASN A 65 -2.42 2.26 -9.59
CA ASN A 65 -1.69 3.35 -8.92
C ASN A 65 -0.73 2.81 -7.86
N ILE A 66 -0.54 1.49 -7.79
CA ILE A 66 0.42 0.86 -6.87
C ILE A 66 1.72 0.63 -7.63
N SER A 67 2.68 1.50 -7.37
CA SER A 67 4.06 1.31 -7.81
C SER A 67 4.77 0.36 -6.85
N CYS A 68 5.13 -0.82 -7.33
CA CYS A 68 5.86 -1.81 -6.54
C CYS A 68 7.32 -1.85 -6.96
N GLU A 69 8.21 -1.42 -6.07
CA GLU A 69 9.66 -1.53 -6.28
C GLU A 69 10.20 -2.89 -5.83
N ALA A 70 9.40 -3.73 -5.17
CA ALA A 70 9.84 -5.04 -4.71
C ALA A 70 10.09 -6.01 -5.87
N CYS A 71 11.35 -6.33 -6.14
CA CYS A 71 11.75 -7.17 -7.26
C CYS A 71 11.33 -8.63 -7.10
N LYS A 72 11.13 -9.11 -5.87
CA LYS A 72 10.71 -10.48 -5.58
C LYS A 72 9.18 -10.66 -5.49
N CYS A 73 8.42 -9.59 -5.67
CA CYS A 73 6.97 -9.66 -5.56
C CYS A 73 6.33 -10.46 -6.71
N ALA A 74 5.58 -11.51 -6.37
CA ALA A 74 4.87 -12.35 -7.35
C ALA A 74 3.83 -11.59 -8.19
N TYR A 75 3.26 -10.52 -7.62
CA TYR A 75 2.27 -9.67 -8.28
C TYR A 75 2.87 -8.39 -8.88
N ASN A 76 4.20 -8.28 -8.97
CA ASN A 76 4.84 -7.10 -9.53
C ASN A 76 5.13 -7.31 -11.01
N GLU A 77 4.30 -6.71 -11.86
CA GLU A 77 4.49 -6.70 -13.29
C GLU A 77 5.03 -5.33 -13.71
N ASN A 78 6.34 -5.26 -14.01
CA ASN A 78 6.99 -4.03 -14.47
C ASN A 78 6.77 -2.81 -13.55
N LYS A 79 6.94 -3.01 -12.24
CA LYS A 79 6.66 -2.01 -11.17
C LYS A 79 5.19 -1.71 -10.95
N ASN A 80 4.28 -2.44 -11.57
CA ASN A 80 2.85 -2.29 -11.41
C ASN A 80 2.27 -3.50 -10.65
N CYS A 81 1.50 -3.24 -9.59
CA CYS A 81 0.88 -4.34 -8.86
C CYS A 81 -0.32 -4.91 -9.63
N THR A 82 -0.32 -6.21 -9.88
CA THR A 82 -1.40 -6.95 -10.55
C THR A 82 -2.27 -7.76 -9.58
N ALA A 83 -2.03 -7.65 -8.27
CA ALA A 83 -2.79 -8.37 -7.27
C ALA A 83 -4.27 -7.94 -7.28
N GLU A 84 -5.20 -8.88 -7.08
CA GLU A 84 -6.63 -8.55 -7.00
C GLU A 84 -7.03 -7.88 -5.68
N ASN A 85 -6.28 -8.16 -4.61
CA ASN A 85 -6.54 -7.62 -3.28
C ASN A 85 -5.22 -7.29 -2.61
N VAL A 86 -4.99 -6.01 -2.34
CA VAL A 86 -3.78 -5.56 -1.66
C VAL A 86 -4.11 -5.21 -0.21
N SER A 87 -3.32 -5.69 0.75
CA SER A 87 -3.47 -5.37 2.17
C SER A 87 -2.20 -4.71 2.70
N ILE A 88 -2.34 -3.55 3.35
CA ILE A 88 -1.23 -2.82 3.98
C ILE A 88 -1.33 -2.96 5.50
N ASP A 89 -0.24 -3.40 6.13
CA ASP A 89 -0.13 -3.52 7.58
C ASP A 89 -0.03 -2.17 8.28
N ALA A 90 -0.55 -2.12 9.51
CA ALA A 90 -0.60 -0.94 10.36
C ALA A 90 0.73 -0.58 11.02
N ASN A 91 1.47 -1.60 11.41
CA ASN A 91 2.61 -1.47 12.30
C ASN A 91 3.90 -1.30 11.51
N THR A 92 4.04 -2.07 10.43
CA THR A 92 5.25 -2.08 9.62
C THR A 92 5.10 -1.27 8.33
N ALA A 93 3.88 -0.81 8.02
CA ALA A 93 3.51 -0.27 6.70
C ALA A 93 3.83 -1.25 5.56
N SER A 94 4.07 -2.53 5.87
CA SER A 94 4.41 -3.55 4.91
C SER A 94 3.20 -3.97 4.11
N CYS A 95 3.43 -4.48 2.92
CA CYS A 95 2.34 -4.95 2.10
C CYS A 95 2.19 -6.47 2.23
N ASP A 96 1.18 -6.90 2.99
CA ASP A 96 0.92 -8.30 3.35
C ASP A 96 0.56 -9.17 2.14
N THR A 97 -0.01 -8.55 1.11
CA THR A 97 -0.28 -9.23 -0.17
C THR A 97 1.01 -9.57 -0.94
N PHE A 98 2.15 -8.96 -0.60
CA PHE A 98 3.37 -9.03 -1.40
C PHE A 98 4.25 -10.20 -0.93
N ILE A 99 4.02 -11.34 -1.59
CA ILE A 99 4.66 -12.66 -1.45
C ILE A 99 4.01 -13.52 -0.36
N ARG A 100 3.12 -14.42 -0.79
CA ARG A 100 2.88 -15.70 -0.11
C ARG A 100 3.90 -16.69 -0.66
N GLU A 101 4.54 -17.43 0.24
CA GLU A 101 5.39 -18.59 -0.06
C GLU A 101 4.83 -19.51 -1.15
#